data_AF-A0A953M4K6-F1
#
_entry.id   AF-A0A953M4K6-F1
#
_cell.length_a   1.000
_cell.length_b   1.000
_cell.length_c   1.000
_cell.angle_alpha   90.00
_cell.angle_beta   90.00
_cell.angle_gamma   90.00
#
_symmetry.space_group_name_H-M   'P 1'
#
loop_
_entity.id
_entity.type
_entity.pdbx_description
1 polymer ?
#
loop_
_entity_poly.entity_id
_entity_poly.type
_entity_poly.pdbx_seq_one_letter_code
_entity_poly.pdbx_strand_id
1 'polypeptide(L)'
;METETSERISDAVRRVWGFDTLRPMQASAIAAGVEGRDCLTVLPTGGGKSLCYQVPPLVTGKTTVVVSPLIALMRDQVRALELNDYPAAALHSALKYDESRQVFDRLHNGELRVLLVAPERAVNPGFCTTLATLADNGALNSIAIDEAHCISQWGHD
;
A
#
# COMPACT_ATOMS: atom_id res chain seq x y z
N MET A 1 22.52 11.21 -2.41
CA MET A 1 21.10 11.14 -1.99
C MET A 1 20.32 10.21 -2.91
N GLU A 2 20.36 10.38 -4.25
CA GLU A 2 19.75 9.40 -5.19
C GLU A 2 20.34 7.98 -5.06
N THR A 3 21.65 7.85 -4.84
CA THR A 3 22.33 6.55 -4.74
C THR A 3 21.92 5.75 -3.50
N GLU A 4 21.83 6.39 -2.35
CA GLU A 4 21.46 5.76 -1.07
C GLU A 4 20.00 5.30 -1.06
N THR A 5 19.08 6.10 -1.62
CA THR A 5 17.67 5.71 -1.77
C THR A 5 17.54 4.51 -2.71
N SER A 6 18.28 4.49 -3.82
CA SER A 6 18.29 3.38 -4.78
C SER A 6 18.81 2.07 -4.16
N GLU A 7 19.87 2.14 -3.35
CA GLU A 7 20.41 0.98 -2.61
C GLU A 7 19.38 0.43 -1.62
N ARG A 8 18.76 1.29 -0.81
CA ARG A 8 17.71 0.87 0.15
C ARG A 8 16.50 0.25 -0.53
N ILE A 9 16.09 0.76 -1.68
CA ILE A 9 15.02 0.17 -2.50
C ILE A 9 15.43 -1.23 -2.97
N SER A 10 16.64 -1.37 -3.51
CA SER A 10 17.15 -2.64 -4.02
C SER A 10 17.27 -3.70 -2.92
N ASP A 11 17.75 -3.31 -1.75
CA ASP A 11 17.84 -4.18 -0.58
C ASP A 11 16.47 -4.64 -0.09
N ALA A 12 15.48 -3.73 -0.02
CA ALA A 12 14.13 -4.07 0.39
C ALA A 12 13.48 -5.07 -0.59
N VAL A 13 13.68 -4.84 -1.90
CA VAL A 13 13.14 -5.69 -2.96
C VAL A 13 13.77 -7.08 -2.92
N ARG A 14 15.10 -7.16 -2.79
CA ARG A 14 15.82 -8.43 -2.68
C ARG A 14 15.42 -9.20 -1.44
N ARG A 15 15.30 -8.53 -0.28
CA ARG A 15 14.97 -9.16 1.00
C ARG A 15 13.61 -9.83 1.00
N VAL A 16 12.58 -9.15 0.45
CA VAL A 16 11.19 -9.64 0.54
C VAL A 16 10.82 -10.51 -0.66
N TRP A 17 11.28 -10.18 -1.87
CA TRP A 17 10.86 -10.88 -3.08
C TRP A 17 11.98 -11.63 -3.80
N GLY A 18 13.24 -11.48 -3.39
CA GLY A 18 14.38 -12.14 -4.04
C GLY A 18 14.69 -11.61 -5.43
N PHE A 19 14.16 -10.45 -5.84
CA PHE A 19 14.43 -9.89 -7.16
C PHE A 19 15.76 -9.12 -7.17
N ASP A 20 16.58 -9.39 -8.18
CA ASP A 20 17.87 -8.71 -8.38
C ASP A 20 17.72 -7.34 -9.07
N THR A 21 16.67 -7.17 -9.86
CA THR A 21 16.43 -5.95 -10.64
C THR A 21 14.96 -5.58 -10.67
N LEU A 22 14.68 -4.27 -10.70
CA LEU A 22 13.36 -3.72 -10.96
C LEU A 22 13.20 -3.41 -12.45
N ARG A 23 11.99 -3.51 -12.96
CA ARG A 23 11.67 -2.96 -14.29
C ARG A 23 11.77 -1.43 -14.23
N PRO A 24 12.20 -0.74 -15.29
CA PRO A 24 12.44 0.70 -15.26
C PRO A 24 11.25 1.53 -14.72
N MET A 25 10.03 1.22 -15.18
CA MET A 25 8.82 1.94 -14.73
C MET A 25 8.47 1.68 -13.25
N GLN A 26 8.87 0.53 -12.68
CA GLN A 26 8.68 0.25 -11.26
C GLN A 26 9.62 1.11 -10.42
N ALA A 27 10.89 1.21 -10.82
CA ALA A 27 11.88 1.99 -10.10
C ALA A 27 11.45 3.47 -9.95
N SER A 28 10.97 4.08 -11.04
CA SER A 28 10.48 5.46 -11.00
C SER A 28 9.26 5.66 -10.10
N ALA A 29 8.29 4.73 -10.13
CA ALA A 29 7.10 4.80 -9.28
C ALA A 29 7.43 4.58 -7.80
N ILE A 30 8.33 3.62 -7.49
CA ILE A 30 8.80 3.37 -6.13
C ILE A 30 9.55 4.58 -5.58
N ALA A 31 10.46 5.16 -6.36
CA ALA A 31 11.19 6.36 -5.95
C ALA A 31 10.24 7.52 -5.62
N ALA A 32 9.22 7.75 -6.46
CA ALA A 32 8.18 8.74 -6.18
C ALA A 32 7.47 8.47 -4.85
N GLY A 33 7.08 7.21 -4.59
CA GLY A 33 6.43 6.81 -3.34
C GLY A 33 7.32 6.95 -2.10
N VAL A 34 8.64 6.77 -2.22
CA VAL A 34 9.61 6.97 -1.13
C VAL A 34 9.83 8.46 -0.85
N GLU A 35 9.84 9.28 -1.91
CA GLU A 35 10.03 10.73 -1.83
C GLU A 35 8.74 11.50 -1.47
N GLY A 36 7.61 10.80 -1.33
CA GLY A 36 6.32 11.42 -1.03
C GLY A 36 5.75 12.25 -2.19
N ARG A 37 6.10 11.89 -3.43
CA ARG A 37 5.59 12.53 -4.65
C ARG A 37 4.44 11.72 -5.26
N ASP A 38 3.48 12.44 -5.82
CA ASP A 38 2.37 11.83 -6.55
C ASP A 38 2.86 11.12 -7.82
N CYS A 39 2.23 9.99 -8.16
CA CYS A 39 2.56 9.19 -9.33
C CYS A 39 1.33 8.46 -9.88
N LEU A 40 1.11 8.54 -11.19
CA LEU A 40 0.20 7.67 -11.91
C LEU A 40 1.00 6.54 -12.57
N THR A 41 0.75 5.30 -12.14
CA THR A 41 1.41 4.12 -12.69
C THR A 41 0.48 3.36 -13.64
N VAL A 42 0.81 3.36 -14.93
CA VAL A 42 0.10 2.56 -15.95
C VAL A 42 1.00 1.42 -16.38
N LEU A 43 0.67 0.21 -15.95
CA LEU A 43 1.39 -1.03 -16.32
C LEU A 43 0.37 -2.12 -16.67
N PRO A 44 0.73 -3.04 -17.59
CA PRO A 44 -0.12 -4.19 -17.90
C PRO A 44 -0.32 -5.08 -16.68
N THR A 45 -1.35 -5.93 -16.72
CA THR A 45 -1.54 -7.00 -15.73
C THR A 45 -0.30 -7.91 -15.69
N GLY A 46 0.13 -8.32 -14.50
CA GLY A 46 1.42 -9.00 -14.33
C GLY A 46 2.65 -8.10 -14.52
N GLY A 47 2.44 -6.80 -14.74
CA GLY A 47 3.48 -5.78 -14.84
C GLY A 47 4.24 -5.51 -13.54
N GLY A 48 3.73 -6.03 -12.41
CA GLY A 48 4.28 -5.81 -11.08
C GLY A 48 3.89 -4.45 -10.47
N LYS A 49 2.65 -3.99 -10.71
CA LYS A 49 2.12 -2.72 -10.16
C LYS A 49 2.15 -2.68 -8.64
N SER A 50 1.90 -3.81 -7.99
CA SER A 50 1.81 -3.85 -6.53
C SER A 50 3.11 -3.50 -5.83
N LEU A 51 4.26 -3.89 -6.42
CA LEU A 51 5.57 -3.50 -5.91
C LEU A 51 5.72 -1.98 -5.79
N CYS A 52 5.09 -1.22 -6.69
CA CYS A 52 5.18 0.25 -6.71
C CYS A 52 4.63 0.89 -5.43
N TYR A 53 3.63 0.28 -4.77
CA TYR A 53 3.10 0.76 -3.49
C TYR A 53 3.52 -0.10 -2.28
N GLN A 54 4.03 -1.31 -2.49
CA GLN A 54 4.50 -2.19 -1.42
C GLN A 54 5.93 -1.90 -0.98
N VAL A 55 6.81 -1.47 -1.88
CA VAL A 55 8.21 -1.18 -1.55
C VAL A 55 8.39 0.12 -0.74
N PRO A 56 7.75 1.25 -1.11
CA PRO A 56 7.96 2.51 -0.40
C PRO A 56 7.82 2.45 1.14
N PRO A 57 6.77 1.86 1.73
CA PRO A 57 6.62 1.80 3.18
C PRO A 57 7.69 0.97 3.89
N LEU A 58 8.33 0.00 3.20
CA LEU A 58 9.48 -0.73 3.75
C LEU A 58 10.72 0.15 3.87
N VAL A 59 10.91 1.06 2.92
CA VAL A 59 12.04 1.98 2.91
C VAL A 59 11.80 3.08 3.94
N THR A 60 10.62 3.68 3.96
CA THR A 60 10.31 4.82 4.84
C THR A 60 9.99 4.42 6.28
N GLY A 61 9.65 3.15 6.54
CA GLY A 61 9.23 2.68 7.85
C GLY A 61 7.83 3.14 8.26
N LYS A 62 7.04 3.60 7.29
CA LYS A 62 5.68 4.14 7.44
C LYS A 62 4.63 3.17 6.88
N THR A 63 3.35 3.53 6.97
CA THR A 63 2.24 2.74 6.41
C THR A 63 1.78 3.30 5.06
N THR A 64 1.63 2.45 4.04
CA THR A 64 0.85 2.78 2.85
C THR A 64 -0.54 2.17 2.97
N VAL A 65 -1.57 3.00 2.74
CA VAL A 65 -2.96 2.54 2.65
C VAL A 65 -3.31 2.34 1.18
N VAL A 66 -3.82 1.16 0.82
CA VAL A 66 -4.16 0.79 -0.55
C VAL A 66 -5.67 0.61 -0.65
N VAL A 67 -6.36 1.47 -1.39
CA VAL A 67 -7.79 1.29 -1.70
C VAL A 67 -7.91 0.34 -2.88
N SER A 68 -8.53 -0.83 -2.70
CA SER A 68 -8.69 -1.84 -3.76
C SER A 68 -10.10 -2.41 -3.77
N PRO A 69 -10.76 -2.55 -4.95
CA PRO A 69 -12.18 -2.88 -5.02
C PRO A 69 -12.51 -4.37 -4.79
N LEU A 70 -11.54 -5.28 -4.92
CA LEU A 70 -11.81 -6.72 -4.94
C LEU A 70 -11.26 -7.42 -3.69
N ILE A 71 -12.15 -7.76 -2.75
CA ILE A 71 -11.83 -8.45 -1.49
C ILE A 71 -11.02 -9.74 -1.71
N ALA A 72 -11.33 -10.51 -2.75
CA ALA A 72 -10.57 -11.73 -3.08
C ALA A 72 -9.11 -11.42 -3.40
N LEU A 73 -8.85 -10.39 -4.22
CA LEU A 73 -7.48 -9.96 -4.56
C LEU A 73 -6.76 -9.39 -3.34
N MET A 74 -7.46 -8.65 -2.49
CA MET A 74 -6.88 -8.15 -1.24
C MET A 74 -6.38 -9.30 -0.36
N ARG A 75 -7.18 -10.37 -0.21
CA ARG A 75 -6.81 -11.55 0.59
C ARG A 75 -5.63 -12.30 0.00
N ASP A 76 -5.64 -12.54 -1.31
CA ASP A 76 -4.54 -13.20 -2.00
C ASP A 76 -3.24 -12.39 -1.86
N GLN A 77 -3.34 -11.07 -1.96
CA GLN A 77 -2.19 -10.19 -1.79
C GLN A 77 -1.66 -10.17 -0.35
N VAL A 78 -2.52 -10.04 0.66
CA VAL A 78 -2.10 -10.10 2.07
C VAL A 78 -1.43 -11.44 2.36
N ARG A 79 -2.03 -12.55 1.93
CA ARG A 79 -1.46 -13.89 2.12
C ARG A 79 -0.07 -14.02 1.47
N ALA A 80 0.09 -13.51 0.25
CA ALA A 80 1.39 -13.53 -0.43
C ALA A 80 2.44 -12.67 0.30
N LEU A 81 2.03 -11.53 0.87
CA LEU A 81 2.90 -10.67 1.65
C LEU A 81 3.30 -11.33 2.99
N GLU A 82 2.35 -11.92 3.71
CA GLU A 82 2.60 -12.62 4.98
C GLU A 82 3.56 -13.81 4.79
N LEU A 83 3.47 -14.55 3.67
CA LEU A 83 4.41 -15.63 3.34
C LEU A 83 5.86 -15.15 3.14
N ASN A 84 6.07 -13.85 2.92
CA ASN A 84 7.39 -13.22 2.78
C ASN A 84 7.75 -12.36 3.99
N ASP A 85 7.14 -12.63 5.16
CA ASP A 85 7.33 -11.88 6.41
C ASP A 85 7.10 -10.36 6.23
N TYR A 86 6.21 -9.99 5.30
CA TYR A 86 5.85 -8.59 5.05
C TYR A 86 4.65 -8.20 5.93
N PRO A 87 4.75 -7.14 6.75
CA PRO A 87 3.65 -6.72 7.62
C PRO A 87 2.50 -6.08 6.81
N ALA A 88 1.46 -6.87 6.55
CA ALA A 88 0.27 -6.42 5.85
C ALA A 88 -1.01 -6.86 6.55
N ALA A 89 -2.12 -6.17 6.24
CA ALA A 89 -3.47 -6.55 6.62
C ALA A 89 -4.47 -6.04 5.58
N ALA A 90 -5.69 -6.58 5.62
CA ALA A 90 -6.83 -6.10 4.84
C ALA A 90 -7.96 -5.65 5.76
N LEU A 91 -8.70 -4.62 5.38
CA LEU A 91 -9.89 -4.11 6.06
C LEU A 91 -11.04 -4.02 5.06
N HIS A 92 -12.09 -4.83 5.27
CA HIS A 92 -13.24 -4.89 4.38
C HIS A 92 -14.52 -5.23 5.15
N SER A 93 -15.68 -5.09 4.51
CA SER A 93 -16.99 -5.40 5.10
C SER A 93 -17.13 -6.82 5.66
N ALA A 94 -16.49 -7.82 5.04
CA ALA A 94 -16.59 -9.22 5.47
C ALA A 94 -15.76 -9.61 6.72
N LEU A 95 -15.04 -8.68 7.36
CA LEU A 95 -14.35 -8.96 8.63
C LEU A 95 -15.32 -8.91 9.80
N LYS A 96 -15.13 -9.81 10.77
CA LYS A 96 -15.77 -9.73 12.07
C LYS A 96 -15.24 -8.54 12.86
N TYR A 97 -16.01 -8.12 13.86
CA TYR A 97 -15.65 -6.98 14.70
C TYR A 97 -14.26 -7.14 15.36
N ASP A 98 -13.97 -8.30 15.95
CA ASP A 98 -12.70 -8.54 16.62
C ASP A 98 -11.50 -8.53 15.66
N GLU A 99 -11.67 -9.08 14.46
CA GLU A 99 -10.64 -9.06 13.40
C GLU A 99 -10.37 -7.62 12.95
N SER A 100 -11.44 -6.84 12.71
CA SER A 100 -11.31 -5.42 12.35
C SER A 100 -10.62 -4.64 13.45
N ARG A 101 -10.92 -4.91 14.72
CA ARG A 101 -10.28 -4.27 15.87
C ARG A 101 -8.79 -4.58 15.92
N GLN A 102 -8.40 -5.85 15.74
CA GLN A 102 -6.99 -6.25 15.71
C GLN A 102 -6.23 -5.55 14.57
N VAL A 103 -6.84 -5.39 13.40
CA VAL A 103 -6.23 -4.65 12.29
C VAL A 103 -5.98 -3.19 12.67
N PHE A 104 -6.95 -2.54 13.33
CA PHE A 104 -6.75 -1.17 13.83
C PHE A 104 -5.68 -1.10 14.92
N ASP A 105 -5.65 -2.04 15.88
CA ASP A 105 -4.64 -2.04 16.94
C ASP A 105 -3.22 -2.14 16.34
N ARG A 106 -3.00 -3.06 15.38
CA ARG A 106 -1.74 -3.19 14.63
C ARG A 106 -1.38 -1.92 13.86
N LEU A 107 -2.38 -1.27 13.25
CA LEU A 107 -2.17 -0.01 12.51
C LEU A 107 -1.68 1.11 13.44
N HIS A 108 -2.35 1.31 14.58
CA HIS A 108 -2.00 2.36 15.54
C HIS A 108 -0.64 2.11 16.21
N ASN A 109 -0.25 0.84 16.39
CA ASN A 109 1.05 0.46 16.91
C ASN A 109 2.19 0.58 15.89
N GLY A 110 1.90 0.94 14.63
CA GLY A 110 2.91 1.05 13.57
C GLY A 110 3.43 -0.29 13.08
N GLU A 111 2.68 -1.37 13.28
CA GLU A 111 3.06 -2.75 12.94
C GLU A 111 2.74 -3.12 11.48
N LEU A 112 2.09 -2.23 10.73
CA LEU A 112 1.72 -2.46 9.34
C LEU A 112 2.59 -1.62 8.40
N ARG A 113 2.94 -2.21 7.24
CA ARG A 113 3.59 -1.51 6.12
C ARG A 113 2.58 -1.27 5.01
N VAL A 114 1.67 -2.23 4.79
CA VAL A 114 0.53 -2.08 3.86
C VAL A 114 -0.77 -2.41 4.56
N LEU A 115 -1.74 -1.52 4.44
CA LEU A 115 -3.14 -1.79 4.77
C LEU A 115 -3.99 -1.70 3.52
N LEU A 116 -4.50 -2.85 3.06
CA LEU A 116 -5.50 -2.89 1.99
C LEU A 116 -6.88 -2.56 2.56
N VAL A 117 -7.61 -1.65 1.93
CA VAL A 117 -8.91 -1.19 2.40
C VAL A 117 -9.90 -1.23 1.25
N ALA A 118 -11.06 -1.83 1.49
CA ALA A 118 -12.13 -1.82 0.51
C ALA A 118 -12.79 -0.41 0.45
N PRO A 119 -13.28 0.06 -0.71
CA PRO A 119 -13.79 1.43 -0.86
C PRO A 119 -14.87 1.79 0.17
N GLU A 120 -15.76 0.85 0.50
CA GLU A 120 -16.83 1.07 1.49
C GLU A 120 -16.30 1.32 2.92
N ARG A 121 -15.11 0.83 3.24
CA ARG A 121 -14.43 1.09 4.51
C ARG A 121 -13.62 2.39 4.45
N ALA A 122 -13.01 2.68 3.31
CA ALA A 122 -12.15 3.85 3.12
C ALA A 122 -12.90 5.18 3.31
N VAL A 123 -14.20 5.22 3.00
CA VAL A 123 -15.05 6.41 3.16
C VAL A 123 -15.71 6.52 4.54
N ASN A 124 -15.46 5.58 5.45
CA ASN A 124 -16.03 5.63 6.79
C ASN A 124 -15.41 6.81 7.58
N PRO A 125 -16.21 7.68 8.24
CA PRO A 125 -15.69 8.82 8.98
C PRO A 125 -14.60 8.46 10.00
N GLY A 126 -14.76 7.36 10.73
CA GLY A 126 -13.75 6.91 11.71
C GLY A 126 -12.44 6.47 11.06
N PHE A 127 -12.51 5.89 9.86
CA PHE A 127 -11.32 5.56 9.09
C PHE A 127 -10.62 6.83 8.58
N CYS A 128 -11.38 7.82 8.11
CA CYS A 128 -10.82 9.13 7.71
C CYS A 128 -10.12 9.83 8.89
N THR A 129 -10.68 9.78 10.10
CA THR A 129 -10.01 10.28 11.32
C THR A 129 -8.72 9.52 11.61
N THR A 130 -8.71 8.20 11.40
CA THR A 130 -7.51 7.37 11.56
C THR A 130 -6.42 7.79 10.56
N LEU A 131 -6.78 7.99 9.29
CA LEU A 131 -5.85 8.46 8.26
C LEU A 131 -5.27 9.84 8.59
N ALA A 132 -6.10 10.79 9.03
CA ALA A 132 -5.65 12.11 9.45
C ALA A 132 -4.64 12.02 10.61
N THR A 133 -4.93 11.17 11.60
CA THR A 133 -4.02 10.93 12.75
C THR A 133 -2.67 10.38 12.29
N LEU A 134 -2.65 9.42 11.36
CA LEU A 134 -1.42 8.87 10.80
C LEU A 134 -0.65 9.88 9.95
N ALA A 135 -1.35 10.79 9.27
CA ALA A 135 -0.72 11.86 8.52
C ALA A 135 -0.07 12.88 9.47
N ASP A 136 -0.79 13.33 10.49
CA ASP A 136 -0.35 14.34 11.46
C ASP A 136 0.86 13.87 12.27
N ASN A 137 0.92 12.59 12.63
CA ASN A 137 2.05 12.02 13.37
C ASN A 137 3.20 11.52 12.45
N GLY A 138 3.06 11.67 11.13
CA GLY A 138 4.07 11.28 10.15
C GLY A 138 4.20 9.78 9.89
N ALA A 139 3.28 8.94 10.40
CA ALA A 139 3.27 7.49 10.18
C ALA A 139 2.66 7.06 8.85
N LEU A 140 1.94 7.93 8.15
CA LEU A 140 1.42 7.68 6.80
C LEU A 140 2.49 7.93 5.74
N ASN A 141 2.73 6.94 4.88
CA ASN A 141 3.60 7.05 3.71
C ASN A 141 2.85 7.65 2.51
N SER A 142 1.77 6.98 2.12
CA SER A 142 0.99 7.29 0.93
C SER A 142 -0.36 6.60 0.96
N ILE A 143 -1.26 7.09 0.11
CA ILE A 143 -2.51 6.42 -0.24
C ILE A 143 -2.38 5.98 -1.70
N ALA A 144 -2.51 4.68 -1.95
CA ALA A 144 -2.52 4.11 -3.29
C ALA A 144 -3.94 3.73 -3.68
N ILE A 145 -4.34 4.05 -4.91
CA ILE A 145 -5.65 3.66 -5.45
C ILE A 145 -5.42 2.59 -6.51
N ASP A 146 -5.81 1.37 -6.19
CA ASP A 146 -5.75 0.22 -7.09
C ASP A 146 -6.98 0.19 -8.00
N GLU A 147 -6.80 -0.28 -9.24
CA GLU A 147 -7.83 -0.24 -10.28
C GLU A 147 -8.49 1.15 -10.44
N ALA A 148 -7.67 2.21 -10.47
CA ALA A 148 -8.13 3.60 -10.59
C ALA A 148 -9.04 3.85 -11.81
N HIS A 149 -9.02 2.97 -12.81
CA HIS A 149 -9.95 3.02 -13.95
C HIS A 149 -11.43 2.84 -13.52
N CYS A 150 -11.70 2.20 -12.38
CA CYS A 150 -13.05 2.07 -11.80
C CYS A 150 -13.66 3.43 -11.38
N ILE A 151 -12.85 4.50 -11.31
CA ILE A 151 -13.31 5.86 -10.99
C ILE A 151 -14.04 6.51 -12.19
N SER A 152 -13.97 5.91 -13.38
CA SER A 152 -14.47 6.49 -14.65
C SER A 152 -16.00 6.62 -14.84
N GLN A 153 -16.81 6.57 -13.77
CA GLN A 153 -18.24 6.89 -13.84
C GLN A 153 -18.62 8.32 -13.39
N TRP A 154 -17.67 9.23 -13.25
CA TRP A 154 -17.98 10.60 -12.84
C TRP A 154 -17.45 11.61 -13.87
N GLY A 155 -18.34 11.98 -14.80
CA GLY A 155 -18.08 12.92 -15.88
C GLY A 155 -19.21 13.06 -16.90
N HIS A 156 -20.46 12.85 -16.49
CA HIS A 156 -21.66 13.36 -17.15
C HIS A 156 -22.67 13.70 -16.03
N ASP A 157 -22.31 14.71 -15.24
CA ASP A 157 -23.18 15.72 -14.61
C ASP A 157 -22.28 16.88 -14.14
#